data_AF-A0A7W1D1H2-F1
#
_entry.id   AF-A0A7W1D1H2-F1
#
_cell.length_a   1.000
_cell.length_b   1.000
_cell.length_c   1.000
_cell.angle_alpha   90.00
_cell.angle_beta   90.00
_cell.angle_gamma   90.00
#
_symmetry.space_group_name_H-M   'P 1'
#
loop_
_entity.id
_entity.type
_entity.pdbx_description
1 polymer ?
#
loop_
_entity_poly.entity_id
_entity_poly.type
_entity_poly.pdbx_seq_one_letter_code
_entity_poly.pdbx_strand_id
1 'polypeptide(L)'
;MNALFVLPLILAFAPGAVWALRVGGQLGLWLLCGLTLLAILLLALLLSAVYSVPSVWRVIVYFQAFVGLSILFTTGSLTLASGLATTLPAQLITAFAGSLIGLTVGFVVAVYALGVW
;
A
#
# COMPACT_ATOMS: atom_id res chain seq x y z
N MET A 1 -13.63 4.31 -12.08
CA MET A 1 -12.43 5.12 -12.37
C MET A 1 -11.29 4.95 -11.36
N ASN A 2 -11.51 4.51 -10.10
CA ASN A 2 -10.43 4.38 -9.10
C ASN A 2 -9.44 3.20 -9.32
N ALA A 3 -9.89 2.07 -9.86
CA ALA A 3 -9.04 0.88 -10.00
C ALA A 3 -7.81 1.08 -10.90
N LEU A 4 -7.90 1.96 -11.91
CA LEU A 4 -6.84 2.21 -12.88
C LEU A 4 -5.63 2.94 -12.28
N PHE A 5 -5.81 3.73 -11.23
CA PHE A 5 -4.72 4.42 -10.54
C PHE A 5 -4.11 3.60 -9.41
N VAL A 6 -4.91 2.73 -8.78
CA VAL A 6 -4.47 1.91 -7.64
C VAL A 6 -3.48 0.83 -8.07
N LEU A 7 -3.75 0.15 -9.19
CA LEU A 7 -2.91 -0.93 -9.69
C LEU A 7 -1.46 -0.51 -10.01
N PRO A 8 -1.20 0.56 -10.79
CA PRO A 8 0.17 0.98 -11.08
C PRO A 8 0.91 1.47 -9.83
N LEU A 9 0.20 2.09 -8.88
CA LEU A 9 0.80 2.57 -7.63
C LEU A 9 1.30 1.40 -6.77
N ILE A 10 0.49 0.34 -6.70
CA ILE A 10 0.83 -0.90 -5.99
C ILE A 10 1.97 -1.64 -6.69
N LEU A 11 1.93 -1.73 -8.03
CA LEU A 11 2.98 -2.35 -8.84
C LEU A 11 4.32 -1.62 -8.73
N ALA A 12 4.30 -0.28 -8.64
CA ALA A 12 5.50 0.53 -8.44
C ALA A 12 6.03 0.45 -7.01
N PHE A 13 5.16 0.24 -6.02
CA PHE A 13 5.55 0.16 -4.62
C PHE A 13 6.41 -1.08 -4.31
N ALA A 14 6.06 -2.25 -4.84
CA ALA A 14 6.81 -3.49 -4.58
C ALA A 14 8.33 -3.41 -4.90
N PRO A 15 8.77 -2.96 -6.09
CA PRO A 15 10.20 -2.78 -6.38
C PRO A 15 10.82 -1.65 -5.55
N GLY A 16 10.08 -0.57 -5.27
CA GLY A 16 10.54 0.52 -4.40
C GLY A 16 10.81 0.05 -2.96
N ALA A 17 9.94 -0.81 -2.42
CA ALA A 17 10.09 -1.39 -1.09
C ALA A 17 11.30 -2.34 -1.01
N VAL A 18 11.52 -3.17 -2.03
CA VAL A 18 12.71 -4.03 -2.12
C VAL A 18 13.99 -3.18 -2.19
N TRP A 19 13.98 -2.10 -2.99
CA TRP A 19 15.11 -1.19 -3.07
C TRP A 19 15.40 -0.51 -1.72
N ALA A 20 14.36 0.00 -1.05
CA ALA A 20 14.47 0.63 0.27
C ALA A 20 15.02 -0.34 1.32
N LEU A 21 14.58 -1.60 1.30
CA LEU A 21 15.10 -2.66 2.17
C LEU A 21 16.58 -2.94 1.91
N ARG A 22 17.01 -2.94 0.64
CA ARG A 22 18.39 -3.25 0.26
C ARG A 22 19.36 -2.12 0.58
N VAL A 23 18.97 -0.87 0.35
CA VAL A 23 19.84 0.31 0.53
C VAL A 23 19.76 0.85 1.94
N GLY A 24 18.55 0.96 2.51
CA GLY A 24 18.29 1.56 3.81
C GLY A 24 17.97 0.56 4.93
N GLY A 25 18.03 -0.75 4.64
CA GLY A 25 17.68 -1.79 5.60
C GLY A 25 16.21 -1.74 6.01
N GLN A 26 15.91 -2.37 7.14
CA GLN A 26 14.55 -2.43 7.69
C GLN A 26 14.02 -1.03 8.04
N LEU A 27 14.86 -0.16 8.60
CA LEU A 27 14.48 1.22 8.92
C LEU A 27 14.06 2.00 7.65
N GLY A 28 14.84 1.89 6.57
CA GLY A 28 14.53 2.53 5.29
C GLY A 28 13.20 2.05 4.70
N LEU A 29 12.92 0.74 4.81
CA LEU A 29 11.65 0.15 4.40
C LEU A 29 10.46 0.73 5.20
N TRP A 30 10.57 0.82 6.52
CA TRP A 30 9.50 1.39 7.37
C TRP A 30 9.33 2.89 7.17
N LEU A 31 10.41 3.64 6.91
CA LEU A 31 10.34 5.06 6.53
C LEU A 31 9.63 5.26 5.20
N LEU A 32 9.96 4.45 4.18
CA LEU A 32 9.29 4.49 2.88
C LEU A 32 7.80 4.14 3.03
N CYS A 33 7.46 3.15 3.86
CA CYS A 33 6.08 2.82 4.22
C CYS A 33 5.36 4.01 4.86
N GLY A 34 5.96 4.65 5.87
CA GLY A 34 5.36 5.81 6.54
C GLY A 34 5.12 6.98 5.58
N LEU A 35 6.13 7.32 4.77
CA LEU A 35 6.04 8.42 3.79
C LEU A 35 5.00 8.14 2.70
N THR A 36 4.89 6.90 2.22
CA THR A 36 3.88 6.55 1.21
C THR A 36 2.47 6.58 1.78
N LEU A 37 2.25 6.12 3.01
CA LEU A 37 0.95 6.26 3.69
C LEU A 37 0.58 7.73 3.90
N LEU A 38 1.55 8.58 4.30
CA LEU A 38 1.34 10.02 4.41
C LEU A 38 0.98 10.66 3.05
N ALA A 39 1.69 10.29 1.99
CA ALA A 39 1.42 10.79 0.64
C ALA A 39 0.03 10.41 0.15
N ILE A 40 -0.43 9.18 0.44
CA ILE A 40 -1.79 8.73 0.12
C ILE A 40 -2.84 9.53 0.88
N LEU A 41 -2.59 9.82 2.17
CA LEU A 41 -3.48 10.67 2.96
C LEU A 41 -3.61 12.08 2.35
N LEU A 42 -2.47 12.70 1.99
CA LEU A 42 -2.45 14.00 1.33
C LEU A 42 -3.16 13.98 -0.03
N LEU A 43 -2.95 12.92 -0.81
CA LEU A 43 -3.62 12.75 -2.10
C LEU A 43 -5.14 12.60 -1.94
N ALA A 44 -5.59 11.83 -0.94
CA ALA A 44 -7.01 11.68 -0.63
C ALA A 44 -7.65 13.02 -0.20
N LEU A 45 -6.93 13.83 0.59
CA LEU A 45 -7.35 15.19 0.95
C LEU A 45 -7.45 16.09 -0.29
N LEU A 46 -6.44 16.08 -1.16
CA LEU A 46 -6.44 16.86 -2.40
C LEU A 46 -7.60 16.47 -3.32
N LEU A 47 -7.81 15.17 -3.53
CA LEU A 47 -8.93 14.64 -4.31
C LEU A 47 -10.27 15.05 -3.71
N SER A 48 -10.42 14.98 -2.39
CA SER A 48 -11.66 15.40 -1.75
C SER A 48 -11.91 16.90 -1.88
N ALA A 49 -10.87 17.73 -1.87
CA ALA A 49 -10.97 19.17 -2.06
C ALA A 49 -11.31 19.54 -3.51
N VAL A 50 -10.71 18.85 -4.50
CA VAL A 50 -10.94 19.10 -5.93
C VAL A 50 -12.34 18.65 -6.36
N TYR A 51 -12.78 17.49 -5.89
CA TYR A 51 -14.06 16.90 -6.30
C TYR A 51 -15.24 17.26 -5.38
N SER A 52 -15.04 18.18 -4.42
CA SER A 52 -16.06 18.63 -3.45
C SER A 52 -16.87 17.48 -2.85
N VAL A 53 -16.16 16.39 -2.51
CA VAL A 53 -16.82 15.14 -2.09
C VAL A 53 -17.48 15.39 -0.72
N PRO A 54 -18.77 15.05 -0.55
CA PRO A 54 -19.52 15.36 0.68
C PRO A 54 -18.95 14.72 1.96
N SER A 55 -18.02 13.77 1.85
CA SER A 55 -17.30 13.22 3.00
C SER A 55 -15.86 12.86 2.65
N VAL A 56 -14.95 13.80 2.92
CA VAL A 56 -13.48 13.61 2.91
C VAL A 56 -13.10 12.32 3.64
N TRP A 57 -13.78 12.05 4.76
CA TRP A 57 -13.53 10.88 5.59
C TRP A 57 -13.75 9.55 4.87
N ARG A 58 -14.79 9.44 4.02
CA ARG A 58 -15.01 8.22 3.23
C ARG A 58 -13.86 8.04 2.25
N VAL A 59 -13.48 9.09 1.52
CA VAL A 59 -12.38 9.04 0.52
C VAL A 59 -11.08 8.56 1.16
N ILE A 60 -10.73 9.10 2.33
CA ILE A 60 -9.55 8.68 3.09
C ILE A 60 -9.66 7.20 3.46
N VAL A 61 -10.78 6.78 4.05
CA VAL A 61 -10.95 5.40 4.52
C VAL A 61 -10.92 4.39 3.35
N TYR A 62 -11.48 4.73 2.19
CA TYR A 62 -11.37 3.89 1.00
C TYR A 62 -9.95 3.75 0.48
N PHE A 63 -9.25 4.88 0.33
CA PHE A 63 -7.87 4.87 -0.15
C PHE A 63 -6.96 4.11 0.81
N GLN A 64 -7.16 4.29 2.12
CA GLN A 64 -6.41 3.60 3.15
C GLN A 64 -6.73 2.10 3.18
N ALA A 65 -8.00 1.71 3.02
CA ALA A 65 -8.42 0.32 2.99
C ALA A 65 -7.79 -0.41 1.81
N PHE A 66 -7.76 0.16 0.60
CA PHE A 66 -7.16 -0.51 -0.54
C PHE A 66 -5.63 -0.40 -0.60
N VAL A 67 -5.12 0.83 -0.63
CA VAL A 67 -3.70 1.09 -0.89
C VAL A 67 -2.88 0.92 0.38
N GLY A 68 -3.42 1.38 1.51
CA GLY A 68 -2.74 1.29 2.80
C GLY A 68 -2.53 -0.15 3.26
N LEU A 69 -3.54 -1.02 3.14
CA LEU A 69 -3.36 -2.45 3.47
C LEU A 69 -2.38 -3.15 2.53
N SER A 70 -2.42 -2.85 1.23
CA SER A 70 -1.42 -3.36 0.27
C SER A 70 0.01 -2.98 0.68
N ILE A 71 0.23 -1.72 1.05
CA ILE A 71 1.53 -1.21 1.48
C ILE A 71 1.97 -1.87 2.79
N LEU A 72 1.08 -1.97 3.78
CA LEU A 72 1.38 -2.57 5.08
C LEU A 72 1.71 -4.07 4.96
N PHE A 73 0.92 -4.83 4.19
CA PHE A 73 1.20 -6.25 3.98
C PHE A 73 2.49 -6.47 3.18
N THR A 74 2.76 -5.66 2.16
CA THR A 74 4.04 -5.71 1.42
C THR A 74 5.23 -5.47 2.36
N THR A 75 5.15 -4.41 3.17
CA THR A 75 6.19 -3.99 4.12
C THR A 75 6.39 -5.04 5.21
N GLY A 76 5.30 -5.56 5.78
CA GLY A 76 5.34 -6.61 6.79
C GLY A 76 5.90 -7.93 6.24
N SER A 77 5.49 -8.32 5.03
CA SER A 77 6.02 -9.52 4.36
C SER A 77 7.51 -9.41 4.10
N LEU A 78 7.98 -8.24 3.64
CA LEU A 78 9.40 -7.97 3.45
C LEU A 78 10.19 -7.90 4.76
N THR A 79 9.58 -7.41 5.85
CA THR A 79 10.18 -7.38 7.19
C THR A 79 10.37 -8.79 7.75
N LEU A 80 9.41 -9.69 7.54
CA LEU A 80 9.52 -11.11 7.87
C LEU A 80 10.55 -11.81 6.97
N ALA A 81 10.45 -11.56 5.66
CA ALA A 81 11.32 -12.17 4.68
C ALA A 81 12.76 -11.66 4.77
N SER A 82 13.05 -10.46 5.28
CA SER A 82 14.42 -9.97 5.41
C SER A 82 15.28 -10.83 6.34
N GLY A 83 14.66 -11.56 7.28
CA GLY A 83 15.36 -12.53 8.13
C GLY A 83 15.57 -13.92 7.50
N LEU A 84 14.85 -14.25 6.42
CA LEU A 84 14.85 -15.59 5.79
C LEU A 84 15.30 -15.62 4.32
N ALA A 85 15.00 -14.58 3.55
CA ALA A 85 15.17 -14.46 2.12
C ALA A 85 16.23 -13.42 1.77
N THR A 86 17.44 -13.90 1.46
CA THR A 86 18.60 -13.07 1.12
C THR A 86 18.72 -12.76 -0.36
N THR A 87 18.00 -13.47 -1.24
CA THR A 87 18.10 -13.30 -2.69
C THR A 87 17.08 -12.29 -3.22
N LEU A 88 17.50 -11.49 -4.19
CA LEU A 88 16.68 -10.44 -4.83
C LEU A 88 15.35 -10.97 -5.43
N PRO A 89 15.32 -12.10 -6.16
CA PRO A 89 14.04 -12.62 -6.69
C PRO A 89 13.07 -13.04 -5.58
N ALA A 90 13.56 -13.63 -4.48
CA ALA A 90 12.71 -14.01 -3.36
C ALA A 90 12.09 -12.78 -2.66
N GLN A 91 12.84 -11.69 -2.56
CA GLN A 91 12.32 -10.43 -2.02
C GLN A 91 11.28 -9.77 -2.92
N LEU A 92 11.46 -9.81 -4.25
CA LEU A 92 10.44 -9.32 -5.17
C LEU A 92 9.17 -10.16 -5.11
N ILE A 93 9.28 -11.49 -5.08
CA ILE A 93 8.12 -12.39 -4.96
C ILE A 93 7.37 -12.14 -3.65
N THR A 94 8.09 -12.01 -2.54
CA THR A 94 7.46 -11.73 -1.22
C THR A 94 6.81 -10.36 -1.17
N ALA A 95 7.42 -9.33 -1.74
CA ALA A 95 6.81 -8.01 -1.88
C ALA A 95 5.52 -8.08 -2.71
N PHE A 96 5.57 -8.78 -3.84
CA PHE A 96 4.42 -8.91 -4.74
C PHE A 96 3.28 -9.73 -4.12
N ALA A 97 3.60 -10.83 -3.45
CA ALA A 97 2.63 -11.63 -2.71
C ALA A 97 1.97 -10.83 -1.59
N GLY A 98 2.77 -10.11 -0.78
CA GLY A 98 2.26 -9.24 0.27
C GLY A 98 1.34 -8.15 -0.27
N SER A 99 1.70 -7.56 -1.42
CA SER A 99 0.88 -6.58 -2.13
C SER A 99 -0.48 -7.14 -2.56
N LEU A 100 -0.51 -8.32 -3.19
CA LEU A 100 -1.74 -8.97 -3.61
C LEU A 100 -2.63 -9.37 -2.43
N ILE A 101 -2.03 -9.86 -1.34
CA ILE A 101 -2.76 -10.18 -0.10
C ILE A 101 -3.36 -8.90 0.49
N GLY A 102 -2.58 -7.82 0.62
CA GLY A 102 -3.11 -6.58 1.16
C GLY A 102 -4.19 -5.94 0.27
N LEU A 103 -4.13 -6.13 -1.06
CA LEU A 103 -5.18 -5.67 -1.98
C LEU A 103 -6.47 -6.47 -1.79
N THR A 104 -6.37 -7.80 -1.70
CA THR A 104 -7.53 -8.67 -1.46
C THR A 104 -8.16 -8.42 -0.09
N VAL A 105 -7.36 -8.25 0.97
CA VAL A 105 -7.84 -7.87 2.30
C VAL A 105 -8.48 -6.48 2.26
N GLY A 106 -7.85 -5.52 1.58
CA GLY A 106 -8.39 -4.17 1.40
C GLY A 106 -9.74 -4.15 0.69
N PHE A 107 -9.90 -5.00 -0.33
CA PHE A 107 -11.18 -5.20 -1.01
C PHE A 107 -12.26 -5.74 -0.06
N VAL A 108 -11.93 -6.78 0.72
CA VAL A 108 -12.87 -7.35 1.72
C VAL A 108 -13.27 -6.30 2.74
N VAL A 109 -12.33 -5.52 3.29
CA VAL A 109 -12.63 -4.45 4.24
C VAL A 109 -13.52 -3.39 3.60
N ALA A 110 -13.24 -2.97 2.37
CA ALA A 110 -14.05 -1.97 1.69
C ALA A 110 -15.48 -2.45 1.43
N VAL A 111 -15.67 -3.68 0.97
CA VAL A 111 -17.01 -4.21 0.67
C VAL A 111 -17.81 -4.47 1.94
N TYR A 112 -17.22 -5.20 2.91
CA TYR A 112 -17.95 -5.73 4.05
C TYR A 112 -17.99 -4.79 5.26
N ALA A 113 -16.95 -3.97 5.49
CA ALA A 113 -16.92 -3.07 6.65
C ALA A 113 -17.49 -1.68 6.33
N LEU A 114 -17.34 -1.21 5.08
CA LEU A 114 -17.80 0.12 4.68
C LEU A 114 -19.16 0.10 3.93
N GLY A 115 -19.68 -1.09 3.62
CA GLY A 115 -21.01 -1.28 3.02
C GLY A 115 -21.11 -0.79 1.58
N VAL A 116 -20.07 -1.05 0.79
CA VAL A 116 -19.84 -0.43 -0.51
C VAL A 116 -20.06 -1.47 -1.58
N TRP A 117 -21.11 -1.27 -2.37
CA TRP A 117 -21.49 -2.11 -3.49
C TRP A 117 -21.33 -1.33 -4.80
#